data_AF-V4YKI1-F1
#
_entry.id   AF-V4YKI1-F1
#
_cell.length_a   1.000
_cell.length_b   1.000
_cell.length_c   1.000
_cell.angle_alpha   90.00
_cell.angle_beta   90.00
_cell.angle_gamma   90.00
#
_symmetry.space_group_name_H-M   'P 1'
#
loop_
_entity.id
_entity.type
_entity.pdbx_description
1 polymer ?
#
loop_
_entity_poly.entity_id
_entity_poly.type
_entity_poly.pdbx_seq_one_letter_code
_entity_poly.pdbx_strand_id
1 'polypeptide(L)'
;MEFNHHSDTHSHSLLAASLAITNDTNVAELDLQGVTSIALHFPTFSDGRAYSQAQHLRVRRHYRGHLLASGDVLVDQLAHMHRLGFSHALLRDDQDLQAAQRALTSFAAFYQGDTHQVKPLFARAHQGESA
;
A
#
# COMPACT_ATOMS: atom_id res chain seq x y z
N MET A 1 -6.26 5.71 2.54
CA MET A 1 -5.58 4.68 3.32
C MET A 1 -5.61 5.09 4.77
N GLU A 2 -5.99 4.18 5.66
CA GLU A 2 -6.00 4.38 7.11
C GLU A 2 -4.78 3.69 7.76
N PHE A 3 -4.30 4.18 8.90
CA PHE A 3 -3.13 3.62 9.56
C PHE A 3 -3.18 3.79 11.07
N ASN A 4 -2.74 2.76 11.80
CA ASN A 4 -2.70 2.69 13.25
C ASN A 4 -1.38 2.06 13.71
N HIS A 5 -1.06 2.17 15.00
CA HIS A 5 0.04 1.42 15.60
C HIS A 5 -0.32 -0.04 15.87
N HIS A 6 0.67 -0.92 15.88
CA HIS A 6 0.48 -2.32 16.23
C HIS A 6 -0.15 -2.50 17.63
N SER A 7 0.26 -1.69 18.61
CA SER A 7 -0.22 -1.77 20.01
C SER A 7 -1.68 -1.35 20.19
N ASP A 8 -2.18 -0.47 19.32
CA ASP A 8 -3.55 0.07 19.35
C ASP A 8 -4.62 -0.97 18.97
N THR A 9 -4.19 -2.11 18.42
CA THR A 9 -5.06 -3.22 18.00
C THR A 9 -5.89 -3.82 19.16
N HIS A 10 -5.54 -3.57 20.43
CA HIS A 10 -6.23 -4.13 21.59
C HIS A 10 -7.60 -3.49 21.91
N SER A 11 -7.95 -2.31 21.37
CA SER A 11 -9.19 -1.60 21.74
C SER A 11 -10.18 -1.30 20.60
N HIS A 12 -9.88 -1.65 19.35
CA HIS A 12 -10.84 -1.53 18.25
C HIS A 12 -10.87 -2.81 17.39
N SER A 13 -11.84 -3.68 17.69
CA SER A 13 -12.20 -4.92 16.98
C SER A 13 -12.67 -4.73 15.51
N LEU A 14 -12.30 -3.64 14.84
CA LEU A 14 -12.71 -3.31 13.47
C LEU A 14 -11.63 -3.58 12.41
N LEU A 15 -10.39 -3.88 12.81
CA LEU A 15 -9.27 -4.19 11.91
C LEU A 15 -8.82 -5.66 11.94
N ALA A 16 -9.63 -6.56 12.50
CA ALA A 16 -9.37 -7.99 12.37
C ALA A 16 -9.62 -8.38 10.91
N ALA A 17 -8.54 -8.44 10.12
CA ALA A 17 -8.63 -8.94 8.76
C ALA A 17 -9.30 -10.32 8.77
N SER A 18 -10.30 -10.52 7.92
CA SER A 18 -11.01 -11.81 7.81
C SER A 18 -10.08 -12.97 7.45
N LEU A 19 -8.93 -12.65 6.83
CA LEU A 19 -7.87 -13.61 6.51
C LEU A 19 -6.51 -12.96 6.75
N ALA A 20 -5.65 -13.58 7.56
CA ALA A 20 -4.25 -13.17 7.71
C ALA A 20 -3.34 -14.20 7.04
N ILE A 21 -2.45 -13.74 6.16
CA ILE A 21 -1.54 -14.63 5.44
C ILE A 21 -0.08 -14.23 5.66
N THR A 22 0.79 -15.24 5.66
CA THR A 22 2.24 -15.03 5.74
C THR A 22 2.80 -14.66 4.36
N ASN A 23 3.98 -14.05 4.36
CA ASN A 23 4.69 -13.66 3.14
C ASN A 23 4.99 -14.84 2.18
N ASP A 24 5.00 -16.07 2.69
CA ASP A 24 5.26 -17.32 1.93
C ASP A 24 3.97 -17.93 1.33
N THR A 25 2.80 -17.40 1.68
CA THR A 25 1.52 -17.96 1.25
C THR A 25 1.29 -17.76 -0.26
N ASN A 26 0.92 -18.83 -0.96
CA ASN A 26 0.52 -18.74 -2.36
C ASN A 26 -0.90 -18.17 -2.51
N VAL A 27 -1.00 -16.88 -2.81
CA VAL A 27 -2.29 -16.19 -2.98
C VAL A 27 -3.12 -16.65 -4.18
N ALA A 28 -2.54 -17.39 -5.12
CA ALA A 28 -3.27 -17.92 -6.27
C ALA A 28 -4.26 -19.03 -5.88
N GLU A 29 -3.92 -19.78 -4.83
CA GLU A 29 -4.66 -20.98 -4.39
C GLU A 29 -5.62 -20.70 -3.24
N LEU A 30 -5.62 -19.47 -2.71
CA LEU A 30 -6.52 -19.07 -1.63
C LEU A 30 -7.97 -18.99 -2.13
N ASP A 31 -8.87 -19.62 -1.36
CA ASP A 31 -10.30 -19.35 -1.47
C ASP A 31 -10.59 -17.99 -0.85
N LEU A 32 -11.17 -17.10 -1.66
CA LEU A 32 -11.48 -15.72 -1.27
C LEU A 32 -13.00 -15.53 -1.08
N GLN A 33 -13.80 -16.61 -1.04
CA GLN A 33 -15.24 -16.48 -0.90
C GLN A 33 -15.58 -15.99 0.51
N GLY A 34 -16.36 -14.90 0.59
CA GLY A 34 -16.71 -14.28 1.87
C GLY A 34 -15.57 -13.52 2.55
N VAL A 35 -14.36 -13.49 1.96
CA VAL A 35 -13.23 -12.73 2.50
C VAL A 35 -13.42 -11.24 2.17
N THR A 36 -13.54 -10.42 3.20
CA THR A 36 -13.76 -8.97 3.07
C THR A 36 -12.48 -8.17 3.27
N SER A 37 -11.51 -8.74 3.97
CA SER A 37 -10.24 -8.12 4.32
C SER A 37 -9.11 -9.16 4.44
N ILE A 38 -7.94 -8.87 3.85
CA ILE A 38 -6.75 -9.72 3.90
C ILE A 38 -5.60 -8.94 4.53
N ALA A 39 -5.04 -9.44 5.62
CA ALA A 39 -3.81 -8.95 6.20
C ALA A 39 -2.60 -9.64 5.55
N LEU A 40 -1.72 -8.83 4.97
CA LEU A 40 -0.43 -9.24 4.43
C LEU A 40 0.64 -8.89 5.44
N HIS A 41 1.37 -9.91 5.90
CA HIS A 41 2.39 -9.75 6.93
C HIS A 41 3.77 -9.47 6.32
N PHE A 42 4.39 -8.38 6.77
CA PHE A 42 5.75 -7.96 6.45
C PHE A 42 6.67 -8.36 7.61
N PRO A 43 7.40 -9.49 7.51
CA PRO A 43 8.28 -9.94 8.60
C PRO A 43 9.46 -8.99 8.83
N THR A 44 9.93 -8.32 7.78
CA THR A 44 10.97 -7.29 7.83
C THR A 44 10.64 -6.21 6.81
N PHE A 45 11.04 -4.96 7.05
CA PHE A 45 10.81 -3.84 6.14
C PHE A 45 11.41 -4.04 4.74
N SER A 46 12.40 -4.91 4.60
CA SER A 46 13.05 -5.23 3.31
C SER A 46 12.35 -6.35 2.54
N ASP A 47 11.35 -7.03 3.13
CA ASP A 47 10.69 -8.14 2.47
C ASP A 47 9.60 -7.65 1.51
N GLY A 48 9.85 -7.85 0.21
CA GLY A 48 8.95 -7.41 -0.86
C GLY A 48 7.85 -8.40 -1.25
N ARG A 49 7.75 -9.58 -0.60
CA ARG A 49 6.78 -10.60 -1.04
C ARG A 49 5.35 -10.18 -0.82
N ALA A 50 5.06 -9.51 0.29
CA ALA A 50 3.73 -8.97 0.56
C ALA A 50 3.28 -7.94 -0.51
N TYR A 51 4.20 -7.19 -1.14
CA TYR A 51 3.86 -6.36 -2.29
C TYR A 51 3.47 -7.18 -3.53
N SER A 52 4.21 -8.25 -3.79
CA SER A 52 3.91 -9.18 -4.88
C SER A 52 2.56 -9.87 -4.66
N GLN A 53 2.26 -10.26 -3.42
CA GLN A 53 0.97 -10.82 -3.02
C GLN A 53 -0.17 -9.81 -3.24
N ALA A 54 0.00 -8.56 -2.80
CA ALA A 54 -0.99 -7.49 -3.01
C ALA A 54 -1.27 -7.24 -4.50
N GLN A 55 -0.21 -7.13 -5.30
CA GLN A 55 -0.34 -6.95 -6.75
C GLN A 55 -1.05 -8.15 -7.40
N HIS A 56 -0.71 -9.37 -7.02
CA HIS A 56 -1.38 -10.57 -7.52
C HIS A 56 -2.88 -10.56 -7.15
N LEU A 57 -3.22 -10.24 -5.89
CA LEU A 57 -4.60 -10.14 -5.43
C LEU A 57 -5.40 -9.10 -6.23
N ARG A 58 -4.84 -7.90 -6.47
CA ARG A 58 -5.52 -6.83 -7.23
C ARG A 58 -5.59 -7.10 -8.73
N VAL A 59 -4.49 -7.54 -9.34
CA VAL A 59 -4.35 -7.64 -10.81
C VAL A 59 -4.85 -8.97 -11.34
N ARG A 60 -4.49 -10.09 -10.71
CA ARG A 60 -4.78 -11.44 -11.23
C ARG A 60 -6.04 -12.06 -10.62
N ARG A 61 -6.28 -11.84 -9.33
CA ARG A 61 -7.47 -12.36 -8.63
C ARG A 61 -8.62 -11.36 -8.59
N HIS A 62 -8.39 -10.13 -9.07
CA HIS A 62 -9.37 -9.03 -9.05
C HIS A 62 -10.05 -8.81 -7.69
N TYR A 63 -9.33 -9.11 -6.60
CA TYR A 63 -9.83 -8.99 -5.25
C TYR A 63 -10.18 -7.53 -4.96
N ARG A 64 -11.42 -7.29 -4.54
CA ARG A 64 -11.96 -5.95 -4.28
C ARG A 64 -12.04 -5.60 -2.79
N GLY A 65 -11.87 -6.57 -1.90
CA GLY A 65 -11.88 -6.31 -0.47
C GLY A 65 -10.67 -5.49 0.00
N HIS A 66 -10.60 -5.30 1.30
CA HIS A 66 -9.56 -4.51 1.93
C HIS A 66 -8.26 -5.30 2.01
N LEU A 67 -7.14 -4.62 1.74
CA LEU A 67 -5.81 -5.14 1.99
C LEU A 67 -5.22 -4.38 3.17
N LEU A 68 -4.80 -5.11 4.20
CA LEU A 68 -4.15 -4.57 5.38
C LEU A 68 -2.67 -4.95 5.36
N ALA A 69 -1.80 -3.98 5.55
CA ALA A 69 -0.39 -4.24 5.82
C ALA A 69 -0.18 -4.39 7.33
N SER A 70 0.58 -5.41 7.74
CA SER A 70 0.88 -5.68 9.14
C SER A 70 2.33 -6.12 9.31
N GLY A 71 2.90 -5.97 10.50
CA GLY A 71 4.29 -6.34 10.79
C GLY A 71 5.23 -5.13 10.76
N ASP A 72 6.38 -5.27 10.10
CA ASP A 72 7.46 -4.28 10.06
C ASP A 72 7.19 -3.20 8.98
N VAL A 73 6.07 -2.51 9.09
CA VAL A 73 5.62 -1.47 8.15
C VAL A 73 6.13 -0.10 8.58
N LEU A 74 6.75 0.61 7.63
CA LEU A 74 7.32 1.95 7.83
C LEU A 74 6.49 3.03 7.14
N VAL A 75 6.55 4.25 7.67
CA VAL A 75 5.85 5.42 7.10
C VAL A 75 6.21 5.69 5.64
N ASP A 76 7.49 5.55 5.28
CA ASP A 76 7.99 5.78 3.92
C ASP A 76 7.34 4.84 2.89
N GLN A 77 6.92 3.65 3.32
CA GLN A 77 6.32 2.63 2.47
C GLN A 77 4.84 2.88 2.16
N LEU A 78 4.15 3.72 2.95
CA LEU A 78 2.69 3.90 2.86
C LEU A 78 2.23 4.40 1.50
N ALA A 79 2.98 5.31 0.86
CA ALA A 79 2.62 5.81 -0.46
C ALA A 79 2.72 4.72 -1.54
N HIS A 80 3.73 3.86 -1.46
CA HIS A 80 3.88 2.72 -2.35
C HIS A 80 2.78 1.69 -2.11
N MET A 81 2.49 1.37 -0.84
CA MET A 81 1.38 0.49 -0.44
C MET A 81 0.04 1.00 -0.97
N HIS A 82 -0.23 2.29 -0.87
CA HIS A 82 -1.48 2.87 -1.35
C HIS A 82 -1.65 2.66 -2.87
N ARG A 83 -0.57 2.82 -3.65
CA ARG A 83 -0.58 2.57 -5.10
C ARG A 83 -0.81 1.10 -5.45
N LEU A 84 -0.34 0.18 -4.61
CA LEU A 84 -0.58 -1.26 -4.78
C LEU A 84 -1.97 -1.69 -4.29
N GLY A 85 -2.78 -0.74 -3.80
CA GLY A 85 -4.16 -0.99 -3.39
C GLY A 85 -4.31 -1.47 -1.96
N PHE A 86 -3.33 -1.21 -1.08
CA PHE A 86 -3.54 -1.36 0.36
C PHE A 86 -4.55 -0.32 0.87
N SER A 87 -5.44 -0.78 1.73
CA SER A 87 -6.49 0.04 2.35
C SER A 87 -6.06 0.51 3.74
N HIS A 88 -5.42 -0.37 4.52
CA HIS A 88 -4.93 -0.06 5.86
C HIS A 88 -3.48 -0.48 6.07
N ALA A 89 -2.80 0.15 7.03
CA ALA A 89 -1.47 -0.24 7.46
C ALA A 89 -1.33 -0.16 8.99
N LEU A 90 -0.83 -1.23 9.60
CA LEU A 90 -0.41 -1.24 11.00
C LEU A 90 1.08 -0.90 11.05
N LEU A 91 1.36 0.34 11.43
CA LEU A 91 2.70 0.86 11.63
C LEU A 91 3.32 0.32 12.90
N ARG A 92 4.65 0.25 12.90
CA ARG A 92 5.42 -0.01 14.13
C ARG A 92 5.15 1.06 15.17
N ASP A 93 5.14 0.66 16.43
CA ASP A 93 4.84 1.53 17.57
C ASP A 93 5.81 2.72 17.69
N ASP A 94 7.05 2.56 17.22
CA ASP A 94 8.06 3.62 17.22
C ASP A 94 7.85 4.72 16.16
N GLN A 95 6.91 4.53 15.23
CA GLN A 95 6.67 5.45 14.12
C GLN A 95 5.66 6.52 14.51
N ASP A 96 5.79 7.74 13.99
CA ASP A 96 4.84 8.82 14.27
C ASP A 96 3.65 8.80 13.27
N LEU A 97 2.41 8.76 13.79
CA LEU A 97 1.20 8.76 12.94
C LEU A 97 1.01 10.08 12.20
N GLN A 98 1.47 11.22 12.74
CA GLN A 98 1.42 12.48 11.99
C GLN A 98 2.41 12.48 10.82
N ALA A 99 3.60 11.90 10.99
CA ALA A 99 4.56 11.68 9.92
C ALA A 99 3.95 10.77 8.84
N ALA A 100 3.21 9.73 9.21
CA ALA A 100 2.45 8.88 8.29
C ALA A 100 1.45 9.69 7.43
N GLN A 101 0.67 10.55 8.07
CA GLN A 101 -0.30 11.41 7.39
C GLN A 101 0.40 12.42 6.46
N ARG A 102 1.51 13.00 6.90
CA ARG A 102 2.32 13.92 6.09
C ARG A 102 2.91 13.22 4.89
N ALA A 103 3.50 12.04 5.05
CA ALA A 103 4.05 11.27 3.94
C ALA A 103 2.99 11.02 2.87
N LEU A 104 1.82 10.50 3.24
CA LEU A 104 0.72 10.27 2.30
C LEU A 104 0.26 11.55 1.59
N THR A 105 0.18 12.67 2.32
CA THR A 105 -0.21 13.97 1.76
C THR A 105 0.86 14.55 0.83
N SER A 106 2.13 14.45 1.21
CA SER A 106 3.27 14.88 0.39
C SER A 106 3.29 14.14 -0.94
N PHE A 107 3.13 12.81 -0.94
CA PHE A 107 3.07 12.04 -2.18
C PHE A 107 1.83 12.36 -3.03
N ALA A 108 0.68 12.67 -2.42
CA ALA A 108 -0.49 13.17 -3.15
C ALA A 108 -0.22 14.53 -3.80
N ALA A 109 0.46 15.45 -3.10
CA ALA A 109 0.84 16.76 -3.60
C ALA A 109 1.89 16.69 -4.73
N PHE A 110 2.88 15.78 -4.65
CA PHE A 110 3.84 15.54 -5.74
C PHE A 110 3.17 14.97 -7.00
N TYR A 111 2.05 14.26 -6.85
CA TYR A 111 1.34 13.64 -7.97
C TYR A 111 0.21 14.51 -8.54
N GLN A 112 -0.34 15.47 -7.78
CA GLN A 112 -1.30 16.47 -8.30
C GLN A 112 -0.66 17.53 -9.20
N GLY A 113 0.67 17.53 -9.36
CA GLY A 113 1.33 18.22 -10.47
C GLY A 113 1.22 17.47 -11.82
N ASP A 114 0.80 16.21 -11.83
CA ASP A 114 1.01 15.32 -12.98
C ASP A 114 -0.24 14.52 -13.42
N THR A 115 -1.38 14.64 -12.75
CA THR A 115 -2.63 13.97 -13.20
C THR A 115 -3.32 14.63 -14.41
N HIS A 116 -2.71 15.66 -15.00
CA HIS A 116 -3.14 16.27 -16.27
C HIS A 116 -2.03 16.35 -17.32
N GLN A 117 -1.00 15.49 -17.26
CA GLN A 117 -0.02 15.43 -18.34
C GLN A 117 0.29 14.00 -18.76
N VAL A 118 -0.60 13.43 -19.58
CA VAL A 118 -0.36 12.21 -20.38
C VAL A 118 0.63 12.50 -21.51
N LYS A 119 1.79 13.10 -21.20
CA LYS A 119 2.89 13.23 -22.15
C LYS A 119 4.22 12.95 -21.45
N PRO A 120 4.93 11.89 -21.86
CA PRO A 120 6.21 11.55 -21.25
C PRO A 120 7.28 12.60 -21.59
N LEU A 121 8.18 12.83 -20.64
CA LEU A 121 9.25 13.83 -20.65
C LEU A 121 10.22 13.72 -21.85
N PHE A 122 10.26 12.61 -22.57
CA PHE A 122 11.09 12.44 -23.77
C PHE A 122 10.53 13.13 -25.03
N ALA A 123 9.27 13.58 -25.02
CA ALA A 123 8.66 14.29 -26.16
C ALA A 123 8.91 15.81 -26.16
N ARG A 124 9.85 16.30 -25.34
CA ARG A 124 10.14 17.74 -25.16
C ARG A 124 11.44 18.23 -25.82
N ALA A 125 12.21 17.36 -26.46
CA ALA A 125 13.39 17.77 -27.23
C ALA A 125 13.05 17.78 -28.72
N HIS A 126 12.90 19.00 -29.26
CA HIS A 126 12.79 19.42 -30.66
C HIS A 126 11.55 20.30 -30.82
N GLN A 127 11.70 21.61 -30.60
CA GLN A 127 11.26 22.69 -31.50
C GLN A 127 11.76 24.03 -30.96
N GLY A 128 12.62 24.70 -31.73
CA GLY A 128 12.71 26.17 -31.72
C GLY A 128 13.99 26.80 -31.16
N GLU A 129 15.17 26.42 -31.65
CA GLU A 129 16.18 27.46 -31.92
C GLU A 129 15.59 28.38 -32.99
N SER A 130 15.33 29.63 -32.61
CA SER A 130 15.02 30.73 -33.53
C SER A 130 16.13 31.76 -33.39
N ALA A 131 17.04 31.76 -34.37
CA ALA A 131 17.79 32.91 -34.84
C ALA A 131 18.21 32.62 -36.29
#